data_AF-A0A1M4N689-F1
#
_entry.id   AF-A0A1M4N689-F1
#
_cell.length_a   1.000
_cell.length_b   1.000
_cell.length_c   1.000
_cell.angle_alpha   90.00
_cell.angle_beta   90.00
_cell.angle_gamma   90.00
#
_symmetry.space_group_name_H-M   'P 1'
#
loop_
_entity.id
_entity.type
_entity.pdbx_description
1 polymer ?
#
loop_
_entity_poly.entity_id
_entity_poly.type
_entity_poly.pdbx_seq_one_letter_code
_entity_poly.pdbx_strand_id
1 'polypeptide(L)'
;MTPEQKSLIEIAQMVADREIAKVAERKAQTHAIGAKIEQLKAVEMLRPDEGAPRLQVMGNAWGEWRRREISALNLELAKSTLLEETAKQKARRALGRRIALEDIFNEAG
;
A
#
# COMPACT_ATOMS: atom_id res chain seq x y z
N MET A 1 -23.17 31.89 -4.81
CA MET A 1 -22.93 30.73 -3.92
C MET A 1 -23.48 30.98 -2.50
N THR A 2 -24.41 30.14 -2.03
CA THR A 2 -25.07 30.25 -0.70
C THR A 2 -24.21 29.63 0.43
N PRO A 3 -24.51 29.92 1.72
CA PRO A 3 -23.83 29.29 2.86
C PRO A 3 -23.91 27.76 2.83
N GLU A 4 -25.05 27.18 2.47
CA GLU A 4 -25.27 25.74 2.40
C GLU A 4 -24.39 25.09 1.31
N GLN A 5 -24.26 25.75 0.16
CA GLN A 5 -23.39 25.30 -0.93
C GLN A 5 -21.92 25.26 -0.50
N LYS A 6 -21.46 26.26 0.26
CA LYS A 6 -20.10 26.28 0.85
C LYS A 6 -19.88 25.11 1.81
N SER A 7 -20.82 24.84 2.71
CA SER A 7 -20.71 23.71 3.65
C SER A 7 -20.67 22.36 2.93
N LEU A 8 -21.41 22.18 1.83
CA LEU A 8 -21.35 20.95 1.04
C LEU A 8 -19.98 20.76 0.35
N ILE A 9 -19.36 21.84 -0.14
CA ILE A 9 -17.99 21.80 -0.69
C ILE A 9 -16.99 21.41 0.40
N GLU A 10 -17.11 21.98 1.61
CA GLU A 10 -16.24 21.65 2.74
C GLU A 10 -16.36 20.17 3.14
N ILE A 11 -17.58 19.64 3.22
CA ILE A 11 -17.79 18.20 3.49
C ILE A 11 -17.17 17.35 2.39
N ALA A 12 -17.35 17.72 1.12
CA ALA A 12 -16.75 16.99 -0.01
C ALA A 12 -15.21 17.03 0.05
N GLN A 13 -14.63 18.15 0.45
CA GLN A 13 -13.19 18.32 0.67
C GLN A 13 -12.69 17.40 1.80
N MET A 14 -13.35 17.39 2.96
CA MET A 14 -13.01 16.49 4.07
C MET A 14 -13.06 15.01 3.67
N VAL A 15 -14.04 14.62 2.86
CA VAL A 15 -14.14 13.25 2.33
C VAL A 15 -12.99 12.94 1.37
N ALA A 16 -12.63 13.88 0.49
CA ALA A 16 -11.49 13.71 -0.42
C ALA A 16 -10.18 13.55 0.35
N ASP A 17 -9.93 14.40 1.34
CA ASP A 17 -8.72 14.35 2.18
C ASP A 17 -8.61 13.04 2.97
N ARG A 18 -9.74 12.56 3.50
CA ARG A 18 -9.79 11.25 4.17
C ARG A 18 -9.40 10.11 3.23
N GLU A 19 -9.91 10.11 2.00
CA GLU A 19 -9.57 9.06 1.04
C GLU A 19 -8.12 9.17 0.56
N ILE A 20 -7.56 10.39 0.44
CA ILE A 20 -6.13 10.61 0.14
C ILE A 20 -5.25 10.08 1.29
N ALA A 21 -5.62 10.34 2.55
CA ALA A 21 -4.89 9.83 3.71
C ALA A 21 -4.84 8.29 3.71
N LYS A 22 -5.95 7.62 3.35
CA LYS A 22 -5.98 6.16 3.19
C LYS A 22 -5.04 5.67 2.10
N VAL A 23 -4.86 6.41 1.00
CA VAL A 23 -3.88 6.04 -0.04
C VAL A 23 -2.47 6.05 0.53
N ALA A 24 -2.10 7.07 1.32
CA ALA A 24 -0.79 7.14 1.96
C ALA A 24 -0.56 5.97 2.92
N GLU A 25 -1.56 5.62 3.74
CA GLU A 25 -1.52 4.46 4.63
C GLU A 25 -1.31 3.15 3.85
N ARG A 26 -2.06 2.93 2.77
CA ARG A 26 -1.91 1.72 1.93
C ARG A 26 -0.55 1.66 1.24
N LYS A 27 -0.05 2.79 0.75
CA LYS A 27 1.28 2.87 0.13
C LYS A 27 2.38 2.51 1.14
N ALA A 28 2.27 2.98 2.38
CA ALA A 28 3.21 2.64 3.44
C ALA A 28 3.18 1.13 3.76
N GLN A 29 1.98 0.51 3.80
CA GLN A 29 1.82 -0.93 3.99
C GLN A 29 2.46 -1.74 2.85
N THR A 30 2.14 -1.40 1.59
CA THR A 30 2.74 -2.03 0.40
C THR A 30 4.27 -1.93 0.43
N HIS A 31 4.80 -0.75 0.75
CA HIS A 31 6.24 -0.53 0.84
C HIS A 31 6.89 -1.34 1.97
N ALA A 32 6.26 -1.43 3.14
CA ALA A 32 6.77 -2.22 4.26
C ALA A 32 6.89 -3.71 3.92
N ILE A 33 5.90 -4.28 3.22
CA ILE A 33 5.94 -5.66 2.75
C ILE A 33 7.09 -5.87 1.74
N GLY A 34 7.22 -4.94 0.78
CA GLY A 34 8.33 -4.97 -0.19
C GLY A 34 9.71 -4.91 0.48
N ALA A 35 9.87 -4.03 1.48
CA ALA A 35 11.11 -3.93 2.24
C ALA A 35 11.45 -5.22 2.99
N LYS A 36 10.46 -5.90 3.59
CA LYS A 36 10.67 -7.20 4.27
C LYS A 36 11.13 -8.29 3.29
N ILE A 37 10.58 -8.31 2.08
CA ILE A 37 11.01 -9.24 1.02
C ILE A 37 12.47 -8.99 0.65
N GLU A 38 12.86 -7.73 0.42
CA GLU A 38 14.24 -7.39 0.06
C GLU A 38 15.24 -7.67 1.21
N GLN A 39 14.83 -7.44 2.46
CA GLN A 39 15.62 -7.85 3.63
C GLN A 39 15.85 -9.37 3.65
N LEU A 40 14.79 -10.17 3.46
CA LEU A 40 14.94 -11.62 3.37
C LEU A 40 15.83 -12.00 2.19
N LYS A 41 15.70 -11.35 1.02
CA LYS A 41 16.57 -11.59 -0.13
C LYS A 41 18.05 -11.33 0.17
N ALA A 42 18.37 -10.25 0.88
CA ALA A 42 19.74 -9.88 1.23
C ALA A 42 20.47 -10.90 2.14
N VAL A 43 19.76 -11.66 2.97
CA VAL A 43 20.35 -12.65 3.90
C VAL A 43 20.99 -13.87 3.18
N GLU A 44 20.80 -14.03 1.86
CA GLU A 44 21.37 -15.15 1.08
C GLU A 44 22.90 -15.15 0.97
N MET A 45 23.57 -14.03 1.25
CA MET A 45 25.00 -13.88 0.96
C MET A 45 25.96 -14.47 2.02
N LEU A 46 25.45 -15.00 3.14
CA LEU A 46 26.28 -15.60 4.18
C LEU A 46 26.19 -17.13 4.09
N ARG A 47 26.94 -17.73 3.16
CA ARG A 47 27.10 -19.19 3.12
C ARG A 47 27.93 -19.66 4.33
N PRO A 48 27.49 -20.70 5.07
CA PRO A 48 28.36 -21.39 6.01
C PRO A 48 29.45 -22.13 5.23
N ASP A 49 30.70 -22.00 5.66
CA ASP A 49 31.83 -22.77 5.15
C ASP A 49 31.51 -24.27 5.12
N GLU A 50 31.99 -24.94 4.07
CA GLU A 50 31.61 -26.28 3.57
C GLU A 50 31.91 -27.47 4.52
N GLY A 51 32.17 -27.26 5.80
CA GLY A 51 32.85 -28.25 6.65
C GLY A 51 31.99 -29.19 7.51
N ALA A 52 30.70 -28.89 7.78
CA ALA A 52 29.92 -29.65 8.77
C ALA A 52 28.49 -30.02 8.31
N PRO A 53 28.13 -31.32 8.25
CA PRO A 53 26.79 -31.78 7.83
C PRO A 53 25.62 -31.15 8.59
N ARG A 54 25.78 -30.85 9.90
CA ARG A 54 24.74 -30.19 10.71
C ARG A 54 24.49 -28.74 10.27
N LEU A 55 25.54 -28.00 9.89
CA LEU A 55 25.42 -26.63 9.38
C LEU A 55 24.72 -26.62 8.02
N GLN A 56 24.97 -27.64 7.19
CA GLN A 56 24.32 -27.81 5.89
C GLN A 56 22.81 -28.11 6.03
N VAL A 57 22.41 -28.98 6.96
CA VAL A 57 20.99 -29.27 7.25
C VAL A 57 20.26 -28.03 7.79
N MET A 58 20.90 -27.27 8.69
CA MET A 58 20.32 -26.02 9.20
C MET A 58 20.22 -24.94 8.10
N GLY A 59 21.22 -24.84 7.23
CA GLY A 59 21.19 -23.96 6.05
C GLY A 59 20.06 -24.32 5.07
N ASN A 60 19.82 -25.61 4.83
CA ASN A 60 18.73 -26.07 3.98
C ASN A 60 17.35 -25.77 4.60
N ALA A 61 17.16 -26.03 5.90
CA ALA A 61 15.92 -25.73 6.61
C ALA A 61 15.63 -24.21 6.63
N TRP A 62 16.66 -23.38 6.83
CA TRP A 62 16.56 -21.93 6.72
C TRP A 62 16.19 -21.47 5.31
N GLY A 63 16.84 -22.03 4.28
CA GLY A 63 16.56 -21.71 2.88
C GLY A 63 15.12 -22.07 2.48
N GLU A 64 14.62 -23.23 2.91
CA GLU A 64 13.23 -23.65 2.68
C GLU A 64 12.21 -22.78 3.43
N TRP A 65 12.47 -22.45 4.70
CA TRP A 65 11.63 -21.51 5.44
C TRP A 65 11.57 -20.14 4.75
N ARG A 66 12.74 -19.60 4.38
CA ARG A 66 12.87 -18.31 3.71
C ARG A 66 12.15 -18.27 2.36
N ARG A 67 12.26 -19.32 1.54
CA ARG A 67 11.51 -19.42 0.28
C ARG A 67 10.00 -19.40 0.52
N ARG A 68 9.51 -20.13 1.53
CA ARG A 68 8.09 -20.14 1.91
C ARG A 68 7.62 -18.77 2.41
N GLU A 69 8.40 -18.12 3.26
CA GLU A 69 8.09 -16.78 3.78
C GLU A 69 8.06 -15.74 2.65
N ILE A 70 9.05 -15.74 1.74
CA ILE A 70 9.05 -14.85 0.56
C ILE A 70 7.83 -15.11 -0.32
N SER A 71 7.45 -16.38 -0.53
CA SER A 71 6.25 -16.72 -1.32
C SER A 71 4.97 -16.19 -0.66
N ALA A 72 4.83 -16.34 0.66
CA ALA A 72 3.71 -15.79 1.42
C ALA A 72 3.66 -14.26 1.35
N LEU A 73 4.80 -13.59 1.53
CA LEU A 73 4.90 -12.13 1.44
C LEU A 73 4.64 -11.60 0.03
N ASN A 74 5.03 -12.31 -1.02
CA ASN A 74 4.68 -11.94 -2.40
C ASN A 74 3.16 -11.99 -2.64
N LEU A 75 2.48 -13.00 -2.09
CA LEU A 75 1.01 -13.05 -2.14
C LEU A 75 0.38 -11.87 -1.39
N GLU A 76 0.92 -11.53 -0.23
CA GLU A 76 0.48 -10.37 0.56
C GLU A 76 0.74 -9.05 -0.18
N LEU A 77 1.89 -8.91 -0.83
CA LEU A 77 2.25 -7.75 -1.63
C LEU A 77 1.28 -7.57 -2.81
N ALA A 78 0.94 -8.65 -3.50
CA ALA A 78 -0.04 -8.62 -4.59
C ALA A 78 -1.42 -8.15 -4.10
N LYS A 79 -1.88 -8.66 -2.94
CA LYS A 79 -3.12 -8.21 -2.30
C LYS A 79 -3.06 -6.74 -1.89
N SER A 80 -1.96 -6.31 -1.26
CA SER A 80 -1.76 -4.92 -0.83
C SER A 80 -1.76 -3.96 -2.01
N THR A 81 -1.11 -4.33 -3.12
CA THR A 81 -1.07 -3.54 -4.36
C THR A 81 -2.48 -3.32 -4.93
N LEU A 82 -3.32 -4.37 -4.95
CA LEU A 82 -4.71 -4.24 -5.39
C LEU A 82 -5.53 -3.29 -4.49
N LEU A 83 -5.33 -3.38 -3.17
CA LEU A 83 -6.00 -2.51 -2.20
C LEU A 83 -5.54 -1.06 -2.33
N GLU A 84 -4.26 -0.83 -2.61
CA GLU A 84 -3.70 0.48 -2.90
C GLU A 84 -4.32 1.10 -4.16
N GLU A 85 -4.41 0.35 -5.26
CA GLU A 85 -5.06 0.82 -6.49
C GLU A 85 -6.55 1.14 -6.27
N THR A 86 -7.24 0.31 -5.50
CA THR A 86 -8.63 0.57 -5.13
C THR A 86 -8.77 1.85 -4.30
N ALA A 87 -7.85 2.09 -3.35
CA ALA A 87 -7.83 3.32 -2.56
C ALA A 87 -7.55 4.55 -3.46
N LYS A 88 -6.62 4.46 -4.41
CA LYS A 88 -6.35 5.53 -5.39
C LYS A 88 -7.59 5.87 -6.20
N GLN A 89 -8.33 4.87 -6.69
CA GLN A 89 -9.57 5.09 -7.42
C GLN A 89 -10.64 5.79 -6.56
N LYS A 90 -10.78 5.40 -5.28
CA LYS A 90 -11.72 6.06 -4.35
C LYS A 90 -11.34 7.52 -4.10
N ALA A 91 -10.06 7.80 -3.86
CA ALA A 91 -9.55 9.15 -3.68
C ALA A 91 -9.79 10.03 -4.92
N ARG A 92 -9.49 9.52 -6.13
CA ARG A 92 -9.78 10.22 -7.39
C ARG A 92 -11.25 10.54 -7.56
N ARG A 93 -12.15 9.59 -7.27
CA ARG A 93 -13.60 9.82 -7.33
C ARG A 93 -14.07 10.83 -6.30
N ALA A 94 -13.54 10.81 -5.09
CA ALA A 94 -13.88 11.78 -4.05
C ALA A 94 -13.46 13.20 -4.42
N LEU A 95 -12.22 13.36 -4.90
CA LEU A 95 -11.71 14.63 -5.39
C LEU A 95 -12.51 15.13 -6.61
N GLY A 96 -12.79 14.25 -7.57
CA GLY A 96 -13.60 14.59 -8.74
C GLY A 96 -15.02 15.06 -8.37
N ARG A 97 -15.66 14.43 -7.37
CA ARG A 97 -16.95 14.91 -6.85
C ARG A 97 -16.85 16.29 -6.20
N ARG A 98 -15.78 16.56 -5.46
CA ARG A 98 -15.53 17.86 -4.84
C ARG A 98 -15.31 18.95 -5.88
N ILE A 99 -14.60 18.66 -6.96
CA ILE A 99 -14.40 19.59 -8.10
C ILE A 99 -15.72 19.83 -8.81
N ALA A 100 -16.42 18.77 -9.22
CA ALA A 100 -17.70 18.89 -9.92
C ALA A 100 -18.75 19.67 -9.11
N LEU A 101 -18.76 19.52 -7.78
CA LEU A 101 -19.66 20.27 -6.90
C LEU A 101 -19.33 21.77 -6.89
N GLU A 102 -18.05 22.13 -6.90
CA GLU A 102 -17.63 23.53 -7.01
C GLU A 102 -17.99 24.12 -8.38
N ASP A 103 -17.76 23.38 -9.46
CA ASP A 103 -18.10 23.81 -10.82
C ASP A 103 -19.62 24.09 -10.92
N ILE A 104 -20.46 23.17 -10.46
CA ILE A 104 -21.93 23.34 -10.46
C ILE A 104 -22.36 24.58 -9.68
N PHE A 105 -21.78 24.82 -8.50
CA PHE A 105 -22.17 25.96 -7.67
C PHE A 105 -21.60 27.30 -8.15
N ASN A 106 -20.53 27.29 -8.94
CA ASN A 106 -19.99 28.48 -9.59
C ASN A 106 -20.71 28.80 -10.91
N GLU A 107 -21.22 27.81 -11.63
CA GLU A 107 -22.01 28.01 -12.87
C GLU A 107 -23.48 28.38 -12.59
N ALA A 108 -24.03 27.98 -11.44
CA ALA A 108 -25.41 28.26 -11.05
C ALA A 108 -25.61 29.57 -10.27
N GLY A 109 -24.55 30.34 -10.04
CA GLY A 109 -24.56 31.61 -9.28
C GLY A 109 -24.26 32.81 -10.15
#